data_AF-A0AAE2YGS2-F1
#
_entry.id   AF-A0AAE2YGS2-F1
#
_cell.length_a   1.000
_cell.length_b   1.000
_cell.length_c   1.000
_cell.angle_alpha   90.00
_cell.angle_beta   90.00
_cell.angle_gamma   90.00
#
_symmetry.space_group_name_H-M   'P 1'
#
loop_
_entity.id
_entity.type
_entity.pdbx_description
1 polymer ?
#
loop_
_entity_poly.entity_id
_entity_poly.type
_entity_poly.pdbx_seq_one_letter_code
_entity_poly.pdbx_strand_id
1 'polypeptide(L)'
;MKEDVARLKEGLRGFFETFADYVRNIVYAIRSAKLEDLWSARSDLLSFYVEAGSLFRELAGFAETYIKAVGRFLGFFYELALVVGVMDVQEALFGEIRCGELDNGFLRYHVKSTVDLFLPSLDEHFSEAIKRLKVLVRAQRLLGAEMIRQFKEEVYFQAAEWMRVRLLLHGLYVKAFNSELTVKQFTDTLKELRGLAASAFTRLSLITGLNFRRYLVMNTEIIMEEFRGFAERIAKFFENEYRFYFAFLDALNYVIRALWGGEMPETFIKVVRKEMDVGSLIPEEVHVDDLLFAISMARVEIEQVWDVLGESKQLAPSLATIAEILKSKELGRIREYYSKIISIREKYLKRIYDALALLQGETVKASVKKQ
;
A
#
# COMPACT_ATOMS: atom_id res chain seq x y z
N MET A 1 23.99 13.49 47.84
CA MET A 1 22.60 13.97 47.66
C MET A 1 22.51 15.19 46.74
N LYS A 2 23.04 16.38 47.09
CA LYS A 2 22.99 17.56 46.18
C LYS A 2 23.68 17.35 44.83
N GLU A 3 24.84 16.69 44.83
CA GLU A 3 25.60 16.40 43.60
C GLU A 3 24.91 15.32 42.74
N ASP A 4 24.31 14.30 43.37
CA ASP A 4 23.60 13.23 42.66
C ASP A 4 22.29 13.75 42.01
N VAL A 5 21.56 14.64 42.69
CA VAL A 5 20.38 15.32 42.13
C VAL A 5 20.76 16.23 40.96
N ALA A 6 21.91 16.92 41.04
CA ALA A 6 22.40 17.74 39.93
C ALA A 6 22.72 16.88 38.69
N ARG A 7 23.36 15.72 38.87
CA ARG A 7 23.63 14.77 37.78
C ARG A 7 22.36 14.17 37.18
N LEU A 8 21.36 13.85 38.01
CA LEU A 8 20.05 13.39 37.54
C LEU A 8 19.37 14.45 36.66
N LYS A 9 19.36 15.71 37.10
CA LYS A 9 18.80 16.83 36.32
C LYS A 9 19.57 17.05 35.00
N GLU A 10 20.89 16.89 35.01
CA GLU A 10 21.68 16.95 33.78
C GLU A 10 21.35 15.79 32.82
N GLY A 11 21.13 14.57 33.35
CA GLY A 11 20.66 13.44 32.56
C GLY A 11 19.29 13.68 31.92
N LEU A 12 18.34 14.23 32.67
CA LEU A 12 17.01 14.61 32.16
C LEU A 12 17.12 15.67 31.07
N ARG A 13 17.98 16.66 31.27
CA ARG A 13 18.27 17.70 30.27
C ARG A 13 18.79 17.09 28.98
N GLY A 14 19.80 16.21 29.06
CA GLY A 14 20.38 15.54 27.89
C GLY A 14 19.37 14.67 27.12
N PHE A 15 18.47 13.98 27.82
CA PHE A 15 17.37 13.24 27.21
C PHE A 15 16.42 14.17 26.44
N PHE A 16 15.89 15.21 27.10
CA PHE A 16 14.94 16.13 26.47
C PHE A 16 15.56 16.94 25.33
N GLU A 17 16.83 17.34 25.44
CA GLU A 17 17.58 17.99 24.34
C GLU A 17 17.67 17.09 23.12
N THR A 18 18.07 15.82 23.32
CA THR A 18 18.20 14.84 22.25
C THR A 18 16.85 14.56 21.58
N PHE A 19 15.78 14.44 22.39
CA PHE A 19 14.43 14.19 21.88
C PHE A 19 13.86 15.41 21.14
N ALA A 20 14.04 16.62 21.68
CA ALA A 20 13.63 17.84 21.02
C ALA A 20 14.36 18.03 19.68
N ASP A 21 15.66 17.74 19.62
CA ASP A 21 16.42 17.73 18.38
C ASP A 21 15.89 16.74 17.37
N TYR A 22 15.57 15.51 17.80
CA TYR A 22 14.95 14.51 16.94
C TYR A 22 13.65 15.05 16.30
N VAL A 23 12.73 15.57 17.12
CA VAL A 23 11.45 16.12 16.64
C VAL A 23 11.66 17.31 15.70
N ARG A 24 12.60 18.22 16.01
CA ARG A 24 12.94 19.35 15.11
C ARG A 24 13.40 18.87 13.73
N ASN A 25 14.23 17.82 13.69
CA ASN A 25 14.71 17.26 12.42
C ASN A 25 13.58 16.60 11.62
N ILE A 26 12.63 15.94 12.29
CA ILE A 26 11.41 15.45 11.62
C ILE A 26 10.63 16.62 11.02
N VAL A 27 10.33 17.67 11.80
CA VAL A 27 9.58 18.85 11.33
C VAL A 27 10.29 19.53 10.16
N TYR A 28 11.62 19.61 10.20
CA TYR A 28 12.41 20.10 9.08
C TYR A 28 12.28 19.20 7.84
N ALA A 29 12.34 17.87 8.01
CA ALA A 29 12.16 16.92 6.91
C ALA A 29 10.79 17.09 6.25
N ILE A 30 9.73 17.22 7.04
CA ILE A 30 8.34 17.48 6.61
C ILE A 30 8.29 18.73 5.71
N ARG A 31 8.81 19.85 6.22
CA ARG A 31 8.85 21.13 5.52
C ARG A 31 9.65 21.06 4.23
N SER A 32 10.82 20.43 4.28
CA SER A 32 11.71 20.31 3.13
C SER A 32 11.10 19.49 2.00
N ALA A 33 10.24 18.52 2.32
CA ALA A 33 9.52 17.71 1.35
C ALA A 33 8.18 18.34 0.91
N LYS A 34 7.84 19.54 1.44
CA LYS A 34 6.58 20.25 1.18
C LYS A 34 5.35 19.37 1.39
N LEU A 35 5.36 18.59 2.49
CA LEU A 35 4.24 17.72 2.83
C LEU A 35 3.15 18.44 3.63
N GLU A 36 3.40 19.66 4.13
CA GLU A 36 2.42 20.47 4.85
C GLU A 36 1.17 20.77 4.00
N ASP A 37 1.33 20.95 2.69
CA ASP A 37 0.21 21.14 1.75
C ASP A 37 -0.63 19.86 1.57
N LEU A 38 0.00 18.69 1.69
CA LEU A 38 -0.67 17.39 1.57
C LEU A 38 -1.48 17.05 2.83
N TRP A 39 -1.05 17.56 3.99
CA TRP A 39 -1.64 17.27 5.29
C TRP A 39 -2.57 18.37 5.81
N SER A 40 -2.49 19.60 5.29
CA SER A 40 -3.50 20.62 5.56
C SER A 40 -4.81 20.34 4.80
N ALA A 41 -4.74 19.57 3.71
CA ALA A 41 -5.88 19.15 2.90
C ALA A 41 -6.49 17.78 3.33
N ARG A 42 -5.82 17.04 4.22
CA ARG A 42 -6.21 15.70 4.67
C ARG A 42 -6.14 15.65 6.20
N SER A 43 -6.79 14.68 6.83
CA SER A 43 -6.57 14.42 8.27
C SER A 43 -5.07 14.21 8.54
N ASP A 44 -4.64 14.42 9.79
CA ASP A 44 -3.24 14.42 10.23
C ASP A 44 -2.34 13.29 9.66
N LEU A 45 -1.03 13.46 9.78
CA LEU A 45 -0.02 12.51 9.29
C LEU A 45 -0.28 11.05 9.73
N LEU A 46 -0.86 10.86 10.91
CA LEU A 46 -1.19 9.55 11.44
C LEU A 46 -2.31 8.89 10.65
N SER A 47 -3.37 9.65 10.38
CA SER A 47 -4.50 9.24 9.55
C SER A 47 -4.02 8.84 8.16
N PHE A 48 -3.07 9.59 7.58
CA PHE A 48 -2.46 9.23 6.30
C PHE A 48 -1.77 7.87 6.33
N TYR A 49 -1.01 7.52 7.38
CA TYR A 49 -0.33 6.22 7.46
C TYR A 49 -1.31 5.04 7.47
N VAL A 50 -2.36 5.15 8.29
CA VAL A 50 -3.39 4.12 8.41
C VAL A 50 -4.15 3.98 7.09
N GLU A 51 -4.53 5.10 6.47
CA GLU A 51 -5.26 5.10 5.21
C GLU A 51 -4.41 4.57 4.05
N ALA A 52 -3.13 4.95 3.96
CA ALA A 52 -2.25 4.52 2.89
C ALA A 52 -2.01 3.00 2.93
N GLY A 53 -1.72 2.43 4.11
CA GLY A 53 -1.52 0.99 4.26
C GLY A 53 -2.76 0.18 3.85
N SER A 54 -3.94 0.59 4.32
CA SER A 54 -5.22 -0.04 3.93
C SER A 54 -5.47 0.09 2.42
N LEU A 55 -5.21 1.27 1.85
CA LEU A 55 -5.44 1.54 0.43
C LEU A 55 -4.61 0.63 -0.47
N PHE A 56 -3.32 0.40 -0.16
CA PHE A 56 -2.49 -0.48 -0.99
C PHE A 56 -2.97 -1.94 -0.97
N ARG A 57 -3.46 -2.42 0.18
CA ARG A 57 -4.10 -3.75 0.26
C ARG A 57 -5.41 -3.81 -0.53
N GLU A 58 -6.24 -2.76 -0.45
CA GLU A 58 -7.46 -2.64 -1.25
C GLU A 58 -7.16 -2.61 -2.76
N LEU A 59 -6.11 -1.88 -3.17
CA LEU A 59 -5.64 -1.83 -4.56
C LEU A 59 -5.17 -3.20 -5.04
N ALA A 60 -4.47 -3.97 -4.19
CA ALA A 60 -4.10 -5.35 -4.51
C ALA A 60 -5.32 -6.24 -4.67
N GLY A 61 -6.29 -6.13 -3.75
CA GLY A 61 -7.56 -6.86 -3.86
C GLY A 61 -8.36 -6.48 -5.10
N PHE A 62 -8.32 -5.22 -5.53
CA PHE A 62 -8.90 -4.78 -6.79
C PHE A 62 -8.15 -5.40 -7.99
N ALA A 63 -6.83 -5.26 -8.04
CA ALA A 63 -6.01 -5.74 -9.14
C ALA A 63 -6.16 -7.25 -9.33
N GLU A 64 -6.16 -8.02 -8.25
CA GLU A 64 -6.44 -9.46 -8.26
C GLU A 64 -7.80 -9.78 -8.90
N THR A 65 -8.85 -9.08 -8.46
CA THR A 65 -10.20 -9.31 -8.98
C THR A 65 -10.28 -8.98 -10.46
N TYR A 66 -9.68 -7.85 -10.87
CA TYR A 66 -9.63 -7.42 -12.26
C TYR A 66 -8.83 -8.39 -13.14
N ILE A 67 -7.64 -8.82 -12.70
CA ILE A 67 -6.81 -9.79 -13.42
C ILE A 67 -7.55 -11.11 -13.58
N LYS A 68 -8.22 -11.62 -12.53
CA LYS A 68 -9.03 -12.84 -12.61
C LYS A 68 -10.18 -12.68 -13.61
N ALA A 69 -10.89 -11.56 -13.59
CA ALA A 69 -11.97 -11.28 -14.53
C ALA A 69 -11.48 -11.29 -15.98
N VAL A 70 -10.37 -10.61 -16.27
CA VAL A 70 -9.75 -10.61 -17.61
C VAL A 70 -9.26 -12.01 -17.97
N GLY A 71 -8.55 -12.72 -17.08
CA GLY A 71 -8.05 -14.07 -17.32
C GLY A 71 -9.17 -15.07 -17.62
N ARG A 72 -10.28 -15.01 -16.87
CA ARG A 72 -11.48 -15.84 -17.13
C ARG A 72 -12.10 -15.52 -18.48
N PHE A 73 -12.19 -14.24 -18.85
CA PHE A 73 -12.68 -13.86 -20.17
C PHE A 73 -11.78 -14.39 -21.29
N LEU A 74 -10.46 -14.28 -21.15
CA LEU A 74 -9.50 -14.78 -22.14
C LEU A 74 -9.57 -16.30 -22.27
N GLY A 75 -9.71 -17.02 -21.15
CA GLY A 75 -9.94 -18.47 -21.14
C GLY A 75 -11.24 -18.84 -21.84
N PHE A 76 -12.34 -18.15 -21.54
CA PHE A 76 -13.63 -18.34 -22.21
C PHE A 76 -13.52 -18.13 -23.73
N PHE A 77 -12.90 -17.03 -24.15
CA PHE A 77 -12.69 -16.72 -25.56
C PHE A 77 -11.88 -17.82 -26.25
N TYR A 78 -10.83 -18.30 -25.59
CA TYR A 78 -10.00 -19.39 -26.10
C TYR A 78 -10.79 -20.70 -26.27
N GLU A 79 -11.61 -21.09 -25.31
CA GLU A 79 -12.47 -22.28 -25.40
C GLU A 79 -13.44 -22.23 -26.59
N LEU A 80 -13.95 -21.03 -26.94
CA LEU A 80 -14.73 -20.85 -28.16
C LEU A 80 -13.86 -20.89 -29.42
N ALA A 81 -12.63 -20.37 -29.37
CA ALA A 81 -11.72 -20.38 -30.50
C ALA A 81 -11.18 -21.78 -30.84
N LEU A 82 -11.03 -22.65 -29.84
CA LEU A 82 -10.66 -24.06 -30.03
C LEU A 82 -11.61 -24.78 -30.99
N VAL A 83 -12.90 -24.43 -30.97
CA VAL A 83 -13.94 -24.99 -31.84
C VAL A 83 -13.60 -24.86 -33.31
N VAL A 84 -12.87 -23.80 -33.68
CA VAL A 84 -12.54 -23.51 -35.07
C VAL A 84 -11.09 -23.89 -35.41
N GLY A 85 -10.46 -24.66 -34.52
CA GLY A 85 -9.12 -25.20 -34.72
C GLY A 85 -7.98 -24.26 -34.34
N VAL A 86 -8.24 -23.18 -33.59
CA VAL A 86 -7.16 -22.33 -33.07
C VAL A 86 -6.49 -23.01 -31.89
N MET A 87 -5.20 -23.34 -32.01
CA MET A 87 -4.46 -24.13 -31.01
C MET A 87 -3.61 -23.29 -30.06
N ASP A 88 -3.50 -21.98 -30.31
CA ASP A 88 -2.69 -21.02 -29.54
C ASP A 88 -3.52 -19.79 -29.20
N VAL A 89 -3.52 -19.37 -27.92
CA VAL A 89 -4.28 -18.21 -27.44
C VAL A 89 -3.76 -16.86 -27.98
N GLN A 90 -2.46 -16.72 -28.25
CA GLN A 90 -1.91 -15.56 -28.94
C GLN A 90 -2.32 -15.54 -30.41
N GLU A 91 -2.35 -16.71 -31.07
CA GLU A 91 -2.91 -16.82 -32.42
C GLU A 91 -4.41 -16.48 -32.42
N ALA A 92 -5.16 -16.92 -31.40
CA ALA A 92 -6.57 -16.57 -31.25
C ALA A 92 -6.79 -15.07 -31.10
N LEU A 93 -5.93 -14.40 -30.32
CA LEU A 93 -6.06 -12.98 -30.01
C LEU A 93 -5.58 -12.07 -31.14
N PHE A 94 -4.49 -12.42 -31.82
CA PHE A 94 -3.80 -11.55 -32.77
C PHE A 94 -3.72 -12.08 -34.20
N GLY A 95 -4.00 -13.37 -34.40
CA GLY A 95 -4.04 -14.03 -35.71
C GLY A 95 -5.41 -13.97 -36.38
N GLU A 96 -5.51 -14.54 -37.58
CA GLU A 96 -6.77 -14.64 -38.31
C GLU A 96 -7.61 -15.83 -37.82
N ILE A 97 -8.87 -15.56 -37.46
CA ILE A 97 -9.84 -16.62 -37.18
C ILE A 97 -10.40 -17.12 -38.51
N ARG A 98 -9.97 -18.33 -38.90
CA ARG A 98 -10.47 -19.05 -40.08
C ARG A 98 -11.30 -20.25 -39.60
N CYS A 99 -12.58 -20.26 -39.95
CA CYS A 99 -13.40 -21.46 -39.74
C CYS A 99 -13.27 -22.38 -40.95
N GLY A 100 -12.80 -23.61 -40.71
CA GLY A 100 -12.93 -24.69 -41.67
C GLY A 100 -14.37 -25.19 -41.81
N GLU A 101 -14.56 -26.32 -42.50
CA GLU A 101 -15.85 -27.00 -42.54
C GLU A 101 -16.19 -27.51 -41.13
N LEU A 102 -17.18 -26.88 -40.50
CA LEU A 102 -17.66 -27.24 -39.17
C LEU A 102 -19.11 -27.71 -39.23
N ASP A 103 -19.39 -28.84 -38.58
CA ASP A 103 -20.76 -29.31 -38.43
C ASP A 103 -21.56 -28.36 -37.51
N ASN A 104 -22.74 -27.93 -37.98
CA ASN A 104 -23.59 -27.01 -37.23
C ASN A 104 -24.13 -27.65 -35.94
N GLY A 105 -24.34 -28.97 -35.91
CA GLY A 105 -24.78 -29.69 -34.72
C GLY A 105 -23.71 -29.69 -33.63
N PHE A 106 -22.47 -30.05 -34.00
CA PHE A 106 -21.30 -29.97 -33.13
C PHE A 106 -21.08 -28.55 -32.59
N LEU A 107 -21.13 -27.55 -33.48
CA LEU A 107 -21.00 -26.13 -33.10
C LEU A 107 -22.02 -25.72 -32.03
N ARG A 108 -23.30 -26.04 -32.25
CA ARG A 108 -24.38 -25.68 -31.33
C ARG A 108 -24.21 -26.35 -29.98
N TYR A 109 -23.85 -27.64 -29.98
CA TYR A 109 -23.58 -28.38 -28.75
C TYR A 109 -22.46 -27.71 -27.97
N HIS A 110 -21.31 -27.47 -28.61
CA HIS A 110 -20.14 -26.89 -27.95
C HIS A 110 -20.38 -25.47 -27.43
N VAL A 111 -21.02 -24.61 -28.23
CA VAL A 111 -21.37 -23.24 -27.80
C VAL A 111 -22.32 -23.29 -26.61
N LYS A 112 -23.36 -24.14 -26.65
CA LYS A 112 -24.30 -24.28 -25.55
C LYS A 112 -23.59 -24.72 -24.27
N SER A 113 -22.81 -25.81 -24.32
CA SER A 113 -22.10 -26.34 -23.16
C SER A 113 -21.07 -25.36 -22.62
N THR A 114 -20.33 -24.66 -23.49
CA THR A 114 -19.32 -23.67 -23.07
C THR A 114 -19.98 -22.46 -22.41
N VAL A 115 -21.06 -21.92 -23.00
CA VAL A 115 -21.75 -20.76 -22.42
C VAL A 115 -22.41 -21.15 -21.09
N ASP A 116 -23.11 -22.29 -21.02
CA ASP A 116 -23.76 -22.76 -19.78
C ASP A 116 -22.76 -22.94 -18.63
N LEU A 117 -21.58 -23.50 -18.91
CA LEU A 117 -20.56 -23.77 -17.88
C LEU A 117 -19.84 -22.51 -17.41
N PHE A 118 -19.49 -21.61 -18.32
CA PHE A 118 -18.55 -20.54 -17.99
C PHE A 118 -19.19 -19.15 -17.85
N LEU A 119 -20.35 -18.87 -18.47
CA LEU A 119 -20.98 -17.55 -18.38
C LEU A 119 -21.36 -17.15 -16.94
N PRO A 120 -21.91 -18.04 -16.08
CA PRO A 120 -22.20 -17.69 -14.69
C PRO A 120 -20.94 -17.27 -13.92
N SER A 121 -19.84 -18.01 -14.10
CA SER A 121 -18.55 -17.66 -13.52
C SER A 121 -18.03 -16.33 -14.04
N LEU A 122 -18.18 -16.04 -15.34
CA LEU A 122 -17.71 -14.80 -15.93
C LEU A 122 -18.49 -13.58 -15.40
N ASP A 123 -19.82 -13.69 -15.30
CA ASP A 123 -20.71 -12.66 -14.76
C ASP A 123 -20.36 -12.33 -13.30
N GLU A 124 -20.04 -13.34 -12.48
CA GLU A 124 -19.61 -13.15 -11.10
C GLU A 124 -18.32 -12.32 -11.02
N HIS A 125 -17.30 -12.68 -11.81
CA HIS A 125 -16.01 -12.01 -11.79
C HIS A 125 -16.10 -10.56 -12.33
N PHE A 126 -16.87 -10.33 -13.39
CA PHE A 126 -17.14 -8.98 -13.89
C PHE A 126 -17.85 -8.12 -12.85
N SER A 127 -18.88 -8.67 -12.20
CA SER A 127 -19.63 -7.95 -11.17
C SER A 127 -18.76 -7.59 -9.97
N GLU A 128 -17.90 -8.50 -9.52
CA GLU A 128 -17.00 -8.26 -8.39
C GLU A 128 -15.93 -7.22 -8.72
N ALA A 129 -15.36 -7.24 -9.93
CA ALA A 129 -14.41 -6.23 -10.38
C ALA A 129 -15.06 -4.84 -10.45
N ILE A 130 -16.29 -4.74 -10.96
CA ILE A 130 -17.06 -3.48 -11.02
C ILE A 130 -17.32 -2.93 -9.61
N LYS A 131 -17.74 -3.77 -8.66
CA LYS A 131 -18.00 -3.35 -7.26
C LYS A 131 -16.77 -2.72 -6.59
N ARG A 132 -15.57 -3.15 -6.98
CA ARG A 132 -14.29 -2.68 -6.40
C ARG A 132 -13.73 -1.43 -7.08
N LEU A 133 -14.33 -0.93 -8.15
CA LEU A 133 -13.91 0.30 -8.85
C LEU A 133 -13.77 1.52 -7.92
N LYS A 134 -14.57 1.59 -6.84
CA LYS A 134 -14.50 2.67 -5.84
C LYS A 134 -13.11 2.82 -5.21
N VAL A 135 -12.33 1.74 -5.14
CA VAL A 135 -10.96 1.75 -4.62
C VAL A 135 -10.06 2.64 -5.49
N LEU A 136 -10.22 2.60 -6.81
CA LEU A 136 -9.44 3.44 -7.72
C LEU A 136 -9.76 4.93 -7.55
N VAL A 137 -11.01 5.28 -7.21
CA VAL A 137 -11.41 6.67 -6.91
C VAL A 137 -10.72 7.15 -5.65
N ARG A 138 -10.75 6.34 -4.58
CA ARG A 138 -10.06 6.66 -3.32
C ARG A 138 -8.55 6.76 -3.54
N ALA A 139 -7.96 5.84 -4.30
CA ALA A 139 -6.54 5.83 -4.61
C ALA A 139 -6.10 7.03 -5.43
N GLN A 140 -6.88 7.42 -6.44
CA GLN A 140 -6.60 8.64 -7.20
C GLN A 140 -6.59 9.88 -6.30
N ARG A 141 -7.56 9.99 -5.39
CA ARG A 141 -7.66 11.12 -4.45
C ARG A 141 -6.51 11.14 -3.45
N LEU A 142 -6.11 9.98 -2.93
CA LEU A 142 -5.09 9.86 -1.88
C LEU A 142 -3.66 9.86 -2.44
N LEU A 143 -3.42 9.37 -3.65
CA LEU A 143 -2.07 9.21 -4.20
C LEU A 143 -1.73 10.26 -5.27
N GLY A 144 -2.71 11.04 -5.74
CA GLY A 144 -2.52 12.03 -6.80
C GLY A 144 -1.91 11.43 -8.07
N ALA A 145 -2.16 10.14 -8.32
CA ALA A 145 -1.45 9.36 -9.31
C ALA A 145 -2.14 9.43 -10.68
N GLU A 146 -1.43 9.96 -11.68
CA GLU A 146 -1.92 10.10 -13.04
C GLU A 146 -2.18 8.76 -13.72
N MET A 147 -1.33 7.75 -13.47
CA MET A 147 -1.57 6.39 -13.97
C MET A 147 -2.87 5.81 -13.40
N ILE A 148 -3.18 6.03 -12.12
CA ILE A 148 -4.43 5.55 -11.52
C ILE A 148 -5.63 6.24 -12.18
N ARG A 149 -5.53 7.53 -12.50
CA ARG A 149 -6.57 8.25 -13.23
C ARG A 149 -6.83 7.63 -14.61
N GLN A 150 -5.77 7.44 -15.40
CA GLN A 150 -5.85 6.85 -16.73
C GLN A 150 -6.41 5.43 -16.67
N PHE A 151 -5.83 4.59 -15.80
CA PHE A 151 -6.26 3.21 -15.64
C PHE A 151 -7.72 3.12 -15.16
N LYS A 152 -8.13 3.99 -14.24
CA LYS A 152 -9.55 4.08 -13.82
C LYS A 152 -10.46 4.33 -15.01
N GLU A 153 -10.15 5.29 -15.88
CA GLU A 153 -10.93 5.57 -17.10
C GLU A 153 -11.01 4.32 -18.00
N GLU A 154 -9.89 3.64 -18.22
CA GLU A 154 -9.83 2.40 -19.01
C GLU A 154 -10.69 1.26 -18.41
N VAL A 155 -10.72 1.11 -17.07
CA VAL A 155 -11.57 0.09 -16.41
C VAL A 155 -13.06 0.46 -16.42
N TYR A 156 -13.42 1.74 -16.52
CA TYR A 156 -14.81 2.11 -16.80
C TYR A 156 -15.21 1.72 -18.24
N PHE A 157 -14.32 1.87 -19.21
CA PHE A 157 -14.54 1.42 -20.61
C PHE A 157 -14.65 -0.11 -20.73
N GLN A 158 -13.62 -0.86 -20.33
CA GLN A 158 -13.79 -1.86 -19.28
C GLN A 158 -15.16 -2.55 -19.08
N ALA A 159 -15.84 -2.03 -18.06
CA ALA A 159 -17.14 -2.49 -17.61
C ALA A 159 -18.23 -2.42 -18.71
N ALA A 160 -18.18 -1.42 -19.60
CA ALA A 160 -19.11 -1.33 -20.72
C ALA A 160 -18.85 -2.44 -21.76
N GLU A 161 -17.59 -2.73 -22.06
CA GLU A 161 -17.21 -3.86 -22.92
C GLU A 161 -17.65 -5.20 -22.33
N TRP A 162 -17.57 -5.40 -21.02
CA TRP A 162 -18.07 -6.60 -20.35
C TRP A 162 -19.58 -6.81 -20.54
N MET A 163 -20.38 -5.74 -20.50
CA MET A 163 -21.80 -5.82 -20.83
C MET A 163 -22.02 -6.23 -22.29
N ARG A 164 -21.19 -5.72 -23.22
CA ARG A 164 -21.23 -6.12 -24.64
C ARG A 164 -20.87 -7.60 -24.81
N VAL A 165 -19.82 -8.09 -24.15
CA VAL A 165 -19.45 -9.52 -24.13
C VAL A 165 -20.65 -10.34 -23.68
N ARG A 166 -21.28 -9.98 -22.58
CA ARG A 166 -22.44 -10.69 -22.03
C ARG A 166 -23.59 -10.79 -23.04
N LEU A 167 -23.91 -9.69 -23.73
CA LEU A 167 -24.95 -9.66 -24.76
C LEU A 167 -24.63 -10.56 -25.96
N LEU A 168 -23.37 -10.54 -26.42
CA LEU A 168 -22.91 -11.40 -27.53
C LEU A 168 -22.99 -12.88 -27.15
N LEU A 169 -22.53 -13.24 -25.96
CA LEU A 169 -22.55 -14.63 -25.47
C LEU A 169 -23.98 -15.14 -25.26
N HIS A 170 -24.85 -14.32 -24.69
CA HIS A 170 -26.26 -14.67 -24.55
C HIS A 170 -26.94 -14.81 -25.91
N GLY A 171 -26.65 -13.93 -26.87
CA GLY A 171 -27.16 -14.03 -28.24
C GLY A 171 -26.69 -15.30 -28.96
N LEU A 172 -25.43 -15.71 -28.76
CA LEU A 172 -24.92 -16.99 -29.26
C LEU A 172 -25.63 -18.17 -28.63
N TYR A 173 -25.83 -18.13 -27.31
CA TYR A 173 -26.50 -19.18 -26.56
C TYR A 173 -27.94 -19.40 -27.03
N VAL A 174 -28.73 -18.34 -27.12
CA VAL A 174 -30.14 -18.43 -27.55
C VAL A 174 -30.23 -19.01 -28.96
N LYS A 175 -29.37 -18.56 -29.88
CA LYS A 175 -29.31 -19.12 -31.24
C LYS A 175 -28.88 -20.59 -31.26
N ALA A 176 -27.93 -20.98 -30.41
CA ALA A 176 -27.50 -22.37 -30.28
C ALA A 176 -28.63 -23.25 -29.75
N PHE A 177 -29.32 -22.78 -28.71
CA PHE A 177 -30.46 -23.46 -28.08
C PHE A 177 -31.63 -23.67 -29.05
N ASN A 178 -31.99 -22.63 -29.82
CA ASN A 178 -33.08 -22.67 -30.80
C ASN A 178 -32.70 -23.39 -32.10
N SER A 179 -31.50 -23.98 -32.21
CA SER A 179 -31.02 -24.62 -33.44
C SER A 179 -30.93 -23.67 -34.65
N GLU A 180 -30.68 -22.39 -34.39
CA GLU A 180 -30.58 -21.32 -35.39
C GLU A 180 -29.13 -20.89 -35.64
N LEU A 181 -28.20 -21.24 -34.76
CA LEU A 181 -26.80 -20.85 -34.89
C LEU A 181 -26.17 -21.49 -36.13
N THR A 182 -25.48 -20.66 -36.92
CA THR A 182 -24.70 -21.04 -38.10
C THR A 182 -23.22 -20.76 -37.88
N VAL A 183 -22.35 -21.50 -38.59
CA VAL A 183 -20.89 -21.25 -38.60
C VAL A 183 -20.56 -19.79 -38.89
N LYS A 184 -21.23 -19.16 -39.87
CA LYS A 184 -20.99 -17.74 -40.20
C LYS A 184 -21.28 -16.81 -39.02
N GLN A 185 -22.45 -16.93 -38.41
CA GLN A 185 -22.83 -16.10 -37.25
C GLN A 185 -21.89 -16.31 -36.06
N PHE A 186 -21.47 -17.55 -35.83
CA PHE A 186 -20.49 -17.86 -34.80
C PHE A 186 -19.14 -17.21 -35.09
N THR A 187 -18.64 -17.35 -36.32
CA THR A 187 -17.37 -16.76 -36.77
C THR A 187 -17.37 -15.25 -36.60
N ASP A 188 -18.45 -14.58 -37.01
CA ASP A 188 -18.58 -13.12 -36.89
C ASP A 188 -18.58 -12.69 -35.42
N THR A 189 -19.29 -13.42 -34.56
CA THR A 189 -19.29 -13.15 -33.12
C THR A 189 -17.92 -13.41 -32.49
N LEU A 190 -17.23 -14.47 -32.89
CA LEU A 190 -15.90 -14.82 -32.40
C LEU A 190 -14.87 -13.75 -32.77
N LYS A 191 -14.96 -13.18 -33.98
CA LYS A 191 -14.13 -12.03 -34.40
C LYS A 191 -14.39 -10.78 -33.57
N GLU A 192 -15.63 -10.53 -33.19
CA GLU A 192 -15.98 -9.41 -32.31
C GLU A 192 -15.47 -9.64 -30.88
N LEU A 193 -15.66 -10.83 -30.32
CA LEU A 193 -15.13 -11.23 -29.02
C LEU A 193 -13.61 -11.13 -28.99
N ARG A 194 -12.91 -11.51 -30.07
CA ARG A 194 -11.46 -11.33 -30.20
C ARG A 194 -11.04 -9.88 -30.01
N GLY A 195 -11.75 -8.93 -30.64
CA GLY A 195 -11.46 -7.50 -30.50
C GLY A 195 -11.59 -7.03 -29.05
N LEU A 196 -12.63 -7.50 -28.35
CA LEU A 196 -12.86 -7.18 -26.93
C LEU A 196 -11.81 -7.85 -26.03
N ALA A 197 -11.43 -9.10 -26.32
CA ALA A 197 -10.40 -9.85 -25.60
C ALA A 197 -9.01 -9.21 -25.76
N ALA A 198 -8.66 -8.78 -26.97
CA ALA A 198 -7.42 -8.05 -27.24
C ALA A 198 -7.41 -6.68 -26.53
N SER A 199 -8.54 -5.96 -26.50
CA SER A 199 -8.70 -4.70 -25.75
C SER A 199 -8.46 -4.93 -24.25
N ALA A 200 -9.14 -5.92 -23.66
CA ALA A 200 -9.01 -6.26 -22.24
C ALA A 200 -7.57 -6.66 -21.86
N PHE A 201 -6.92 -7.46 -22.71
CA PHE A 201 -5.52 -7.84 -22.49
C PHE A 201 -4.57 -6.62 -22.60
N THR A 202 -4.80 -5.74 -23.57
CA THR A 202 -4.02 -4.49 -23.71
C THR A 202 -4.17 -3.61 -22.48
N ARG A 203 -5.37 -3.50 -21.91
CA ARG A 203 -5.62 -2.73 -20.68
C ARG A 203 -4.92 -3.31 -19.46
N LEU A 204 -4.90 -4.64 -19.35
CA LEU A 204 -4.15 -5.31 -18.30
C LEU A 204 -2.66 -4.96 -18.32
N SER A 205 -2.08 -4.77 -19.52
CA SER A 205 -0.67 -4.37 -19.65
C SER A 205 -0.37 -2.98 -19.07
N LEU A 206 -1.36 -2.08 -18.99
CA LEU A 206 -1.18 -0.74 -18.41
C LEU A 206 -0.93 -0.76 -16.89
N ILE A 207 -1.40 -1.81 -16.19
CA ILE A 207 -1.24 -1.95 -14.73
C ILE A 207 0.21 -2.26 -14.36
N THR A 208 0.93 -2.96 -15.23
CA THR A 208 2.12 -3.69 -14.81
C THR A 208 3.42 -2.98 -15.16
N GLY A 209 3.46 -2.16 -16.22
CA GLY A 209 4.75 -1.70 -16.77
C GLY A 209 5.67 -2.86 -17.20
N LEU A 210 5.19 -4.10 -17.13
CA LEU A 210 5.91 -5.33 -17.41
C LEU A 210 5.85 -5.56 -18.92
N ASN A 211 7.00 -5.88 -19.50
CA ASN A 211 7.17 -6.02 -20.94
C ASN A 211 6.22 -7.10 -21.50
N PHE A 212 5.18 -6.67 -22.22
CA PHE A 212 4.11 -7.46 -22.84
C PHE A 212 4.59 -8.69 -23.65
N ARG A 213 5.85 -8.69 -24.10
CA ARG A 213 6.46 -9.81 -24.84
C ARG A 213 6.93 -10.97 -23.96
N ARG A 214 7.01 -10.79 -22.65
CA ARG A 214 7.54 -11.79 -21.69
C ARG A 214 6.47 -12.61 -20.98
N TYR A 215 5.21 -12.16 -20.99
CA TYR A 215 4.13 -12.82 -20.28
C TYR A 215 3.23 -13.56 -21.27
N LEU A 216 3.26 -14.88 -21.20
CA LEU A 216 2.23 -15.69 -21.83
C LEU A 216 0.90 -15.34 -21.16
N VAL A 217 -0.18 -15.28 -21.94
CA VAL A 217 -1.57 -15.01 -21.49
C VAL A 217 -1.99 -15.92 -20.33
N MET A 218 -1.31 -17.06 -20.16
CA MET A 218 -1.49 -18.07 -19.11
C MET A 218 -0.81 -17.75 -17.76
N ASN A 219 0.07 -16.75 -17.67
CA ASN A 219 0.85 -16.46 -16.46
C ASN A 219 0.31 -15.26 -15.64
N THR A 220 -1.00 -15.00 -15.71
CA THR A 220 -1.64 -13.89 -14.98
C THR A 220 -1.54 -14.03 -13.47
N GLU A 221 -1.36 -15.24 -12.94
CA GLU A 221 -1.14 -15.52 -11.52
C GLU A 221 0.20 -14.95 -11.01
N ILE A 222 1.27 -15.04 -11.80
CA ILE A 222 2.59 -14.48 -11.44
C ILE A 222 2.48 -12.96 -11.28
N ILE A 223 1.76 -12.31 -12.20
CA ILE A 223 1.50 -10.86 -12.15
C ILE A 223 0.74 -10.50 -10.87
N MET A 224 -0.23 -11.31 -10.46
CA MET A 224 -0.97 -11.09 -9.22
C MET A 224 -0.08 -11.24 -7.98
N GLU A 225 0.76 -12.26 -7.93
CA GLU A 225 1.65 -12.50 -6.79
C GLU A 225 2.67 -11.37 -6.61
N GLU A 226 3.25 -10.88 -7.71
CA GLU A 226 4.14 -9.74 -7.68
C GLU A 226 3.44 -8.49 -7.14
N PHE A 227 2.23 -8.18 -7.64
CA PHE A 227 1.47 -7.01 -7.20
C PHE A 227 1.05 -7.11 -5.72
N ARG A 228 0.61 -8.30 -5.28
CA ARG A 228 0.24 -8.56 -3.88
C ARG A 228 1.44 -8.44 -2.96
N GLY A 229 2.55 -9.09 -3.30
CA GLY A 229 3.78 -9.02 -2.51
C GLY A 229 4.31 -7.58 -2.41
N PHE A 230 4.16 -6.79 -3.47
CA PHE A 230 4.53 -5.39 -3.47
C PHE A 230 3.62 -4.53 -2.59
N ALA A 231 2.30 -4.69 -2.72
CA ALA A 231 1.34 -3.99 -1.88
C ALA A 231 1.55 -4.30 -0.38
N GLU A 232 1.85 -5.54 -0.04
CA GLU A 232 2.13 -5.92 1.35
C GLU A 232 3.43 -5.31 1.86
N ARG A 233 4.49 -5.24 1.04
CA ARG A 233 5.72 -4.52 1.39
C ARG A 233 5.47 -3.04 1.69
N ILE A 234 4.64 -2.37 0.90
CA ILE A 234 4.27 -0.96 1.12
C ILE A 234 3.38 -0.81 2.37
N ALA A 235 2.40 -1.68 2.54
CA ALA A 235 1.54 -1.66 3.73
C ALA A 235 2.37 -1.87 5.00
N LYS A 236 3.29 -2.83 4.99
CA LYS A 236 4.22 -3.09 6.08
C LYS A 236 5.14 -1.91 6.36
N PHE A 237 5.61 -1.23 5.31
CA PHE A 237 6.39 0.00 5.47
C PHE A 237 5.60 1.06 6.27
N PHE A 238 4.35 1.36 5.91
CA PHE A 238 3.54 2.33 6.64
C PHE A 238 3.15 1.86 8.05
N GLU A 239 2.97 0.57 8.27
CA GLU A 239 2.80 -0.01 9.61
C GLU A 239 4.05 0.24 10.48
N ASN A 240 5.24 0.08 9.91
CA ASN A 240 6.49 0.36 10.61
C ASN A 240 6.63 1.85 10.94
N GLU A 241 6.21 2.76 10.05
CA GLU A 241 6.15 4.20 10.34
C GLU A 241 5.22 4.53 11.50
N TYR A 242 4.07 3.87 11.57
CA TYR A 242 3.13 3.98 12.68
C TYR A 242 3.76 3.49 14.00
N ARG A 243 4.46 2.35 13.98
CA ARG A 243 5.17 1.82 15.16
C ARG A 243 6.25 2.78 15.66
N PHE A 244 7.04 3.36 14.76
CA PHE A 244 8.01 4.38 15.14
C PHE A 244 7.37 5.58 15.81
N TYR A 245 6.28 6.10 15.25
CA TYR A 245 5.58 7.25 15.80
C TYR A 245 5.19 7.01 17.27
N PHE A 246 4.55 5.87 17.56
CA PHE A 246 4.11 5.54 18.91
C PHE A 246 5.26 5.22 19.85
N ALA A 247 6.25 4.42 19.44
CA ALA A 247 7.38 4.09 20.31
C ALA A 247 8.13 5.34 20.81
N PHE A 248 8.37 6.31 19.91
CA PHE A 248 8.97 7.58 20.32
C PHE A 248 8.03 8.39 21.22
N LEU A 249 6.77 8.54 20.84
CA LEU A 249 5.78 9.29 21.62
C LEU A 249 5.62 8.71 23.04
N ASP A 250 5.52 7.39 23.15
CA ASP A 250 5.33 6.67 24.41
C ASP A 250 6.60 6.76 25.27
N ALA A 251 7.79 6.62 24.69
CA ALA A 251 9.04 6.84 25.41
C ALA A 251 9.13 8.25 26.03
N LEU A 252 8.70 9.28 25.29
CA LEU A 252 8.62 10.65 25.82
C LEU A 252 7.55 10.76 26.91
N ASN A 253 6.36 10.19 26.67
CA ASN A 253 5.23 10.27 27.58
C ASN A 253 5.50 9.57 28.92
N TYR A 254 6.16 8.41 28.93
CA TYR A 254 6.54 7.75 30.18
C TYR A 254 7.38 8.67 31.07
N VAL A 255 8.42 9.28 30.49
CA VAL A 255 9.31 10.18 31.23
C VAL A 255 8.58 11.45 31.69
N ILE A 256 7.77 12.08 30.82
CA ILE A 256 7.01 13.28 31.19
C ILE A 256 5.99 12.97 32.29
N ARG A 257 5.24 11.86 32.18
CA ARG A 257 4.24 11.47 33.19
C ARG A 257 4.87 11.17 34.54
N ALA A 258 6.06 10.56 34.58
CA ALA A 258 6.78 10.34 35.83
C ALA A 258 7.23 11.65 36.50
N LEU A 259 7.53 12.69 35.71
CA LEU A 259 7.95 13.98 36.24
C LEU A 259 6.77 14.87 36.68
N TRP A 260 5.64 14.81 35.97
CA TRP A 260 4.56 15.80 36.11
C TRP A 260 3.18 15.21 36.43
N GLY A 261 3.05 13.88 36.51
CA GLY A 261 1.77 13.20 36.79
C GLY A 261 0.74 13.29 35.66
N GLY A 262 1.10 13.85 34.50
CA GLY A 262 0.20 14.10 33.37
C GLY A 262 0.95 14.50 32.10
N GLU A 263 0.21 14.89 31.07
CA GLU A 263 0.80 15.34 29.80
C GLU A 263 1.21 16.82 29.88
N MET A 264 2.40 17.15 29.37
CA MET A 264 2.83 18.54 29.10
C MET A 264 3.11 18.77 27.59
N PRO A 265 2.12 18.61 26.68
CA PRO A 265 2.38 18.69 25.25
C PRO A 265 2.83 20.09 24.85
N GLU A 266 2.19 21.13 25.39
CA GLU A 266 2.43 22.52 24.99
C GLU A 266 3.80 23.04 25.42
N THR A 267 4.23 22.70 26.64
CA THR A 267 5.54 23.03 27.19
C THR A 267 6.65 22.38 26.37
N PHE A 268 6.50 21.08 26.05
CA PHE A 268 7.46 20.39 25.19
C PHE A 268 7.49 20.96 23.76
N ILE A 269 6.33 21.32 23.20
CA ILE A 269 6.26 21.99 21.88
C ILE A 269 7.02 23.32 21.88
N LYS A 270 6.91 24.14 22.94
CA LYS A 270 7.69 25.39 23.07
C LYS A 270 9.20 25.13 23.06
N VAL A 271 9.66 24.06 23.72
CA VAL A 271 11.07 23.63 23.68
C VAL A 271 11.50 23.18 22.29
N VAL A 272 10.67 22.40 21.59
CA VAL A 272 10.93 21.99 20.19
C VAL A 272 11.05 23.22 19.30
N ARG A 273 10.19 24.23 19.48
CA ARG A 273 10.21 25.51 18.76
C ARG A 273 11.32 26.47 19.17
N LYS A 274 12.11 26.13 20.21
CA LYS A 274 13.14 27.00 20.82
C LYS A 274 12.57 28.29 21.43
N GLU A 275 11.30 28.26 21.84
CA GLU A 275 10.64 29.34 22.57
C GLU A 275 10.90 29.26 24.08
N MET A 276 11.47 28.13 24.55
CA MET A 276 11.71 27.85 25.95
C MET A 276 12.93 26.94 26.13
N ASP A 277 13.66 27.09 27.24
CA ASP A 277 14.82 26.25 27.57
C ASP A 277 14.39 24.85 28.02
N VAL A 278 15.19 23.83 27.71
CA VAL A 278 14.90 22.43 28.10
C VAL A 278 14.87 22.28 29.62
N GLY A 279 15.67 23.06 30.37
CA GLY A 279 15.68 23.01 31.84
C GLY A 279 14.32 23.29 32.47
N SER A 280 13.44 24.02 31.79
CA SER A 280 12.08 24.30 32.26
C SER A 280 11.15 23.08 32.27
N LEU A 281 11.51 21.99 31.58
CA LEU A 281 10.77 20.72 31.61
C LEU A 281 11.08 19.88 32.86
N ILE A 282 12.10 20.29 33.63
CA ILE A 282 12.61 19.52 34.75
C ILE A 282 12.08 20.14 36.05
N PRO A 283 11.22 19.42 36.80
CA PRO A 283 10.69 19.95 38.05
C PRO A 283 11.79 20.12 39.11
N GLU A 284 11.50 20.94 40.13
CA GLU A 284 12.41 21.14 41.24
C GLU A 284 12.64 19.85 42.04
N GLU A 285 11.56 19.11 42.28
CA GLU A 285 11.54 17.81 42.95
C GLU A 285 11.27 16.68 41.95
N VAL A 286 11.97 15.56 42.10
CA VAL A 286 11.85 14.39 41.20
C VAL A 286 11.62 13.13 42.03
N HIS A 287 10.53 12.42 41.74
CA HIS A 287 10.23 11.11 42.31
C HIS A 287 11.07 10.03 41.62
N VAL A 288 12.18 9.66 42.26
CA VAL A 288 13.22 8.79 41.68
C VAL A 288 12.71 7.41 41.30
N ASP A 289 11.82 6.81 42.10
CA ASP A 289 11.30 5.45 41.86
C ASP A 289 10.36 5.39 40.65
N ASP A 290 9.43 6.35 40.55
CA ASP A 290 8.53 6.48 39.40
C ASP A 290 9.31 6.77 38.12
N LEU A 291 10.33 7.61 38.22
CA LEU A 291 11.22 7.93 37.10
C LEU A 291 12.02 6.70 36.65
N LEU A 292 12.55 5.89 37.58
CA LEU A 292 13.30 4.67 37.25
C LEU A 292 12.44 3.66 36.47
N PHE A 293 11.19 3.47 36.91
CA PHE A 293 10.23 2.62 36.23
C PHE A 293 9.92 3.18 34.83
N ALA A 294 9.61 4.47 34.72
CA ALA A 294 9.30 5.11 33.44
C ALA A 294 10.46 5.07 32.43
N ILE A 295 11.70 5.26 32.87
CA ILE A 295 12.88 5.14 32.00
C ILE A 295 13.01 3.71 31.47
N SER A 296 12.76 2.71 32.31
CA SER A 296 12.82 1.30 31.92
C SER A 296 11.78 1.00 30.84
N MET A 297 10.55 1.49 31.01
CA MET A 297 9.48 1.38 29.99
C MET A 297 9.86 2.11 28.70
N ALA A 298 10.34 3.35 28.78
CA ALA A 298 10.77 4.12 27.63
C ALA A 298 11.89 3.44 26.84
N ARG A 299 12.86 2.80 27.51
CA ARG A 299 13.92 2.03 26.84
C ARG A 299 13.37 0.84 26.07
N VAL A 300 12.41 0.12 26.63
CA VAL A 300 11.76 -1.02 25.97
C VAL A 300 11.06 -0.57 24.68
N GLU A 301 10.33 0.55 24.69
CA GLU A 301 9.68 1.07 23.48
C GLU A 301 10.70 1.39 22.37
N ILE A 302 11.80 2.06 22.74
CA ILE A 302 12.87 2.42 21.79
C ILE A 302 13.60 1.18 21.27
N GLU A 303 13.79 0.16 22.09
CA GLU A 303 14.42 -1.10 21.72
C GLU A 303 13.55 -1.90 20.73
N GLN A 304 12.24 -1.93 20.91
CA GLN A 304 11.31 -2.63 20.00
C GLN A 304 11.36 -2.12 18.56
N VAL A 305 11.72 -0.85 18.35
CA VAL A 305 11.80 -0.24 17.01
C VAL A 305 13.18 -0.31 16.37
N TRP A 306 14.14 -1.00 16.99
CA TRP A 306 15.47 -1.22 16.41
C TRP A 306 15.42 -2.10 15.17
N ASP A 307 14.76 -3.26 15.27
CA ASP A 307 14.60 -4.20 14.16
C ASP A 307 13.69 -3.63 13.07
N VAL A 308 12.70 -2.85 13.49
CA VAL A 308 11.78 -2.12 12.59
C VAL A 308 12.54 -1.16 11.67
N LEU A 309 13.65 -0.56 12.14
CA LEU A 309 14.49 0.32 11.30
C LEU A 309 15.15 -0.45 10.16
N GLY A 310 15.67 -1.65 10.46
CA GLY A 310 16.26 -2.54 9.48
C GLY A 310 15.26 -2.93 8.40
N GLU A 311 14.05 -3.31 8.82
CA GLU A 311 12.96 -3.67 7.91
C GLU A 311 12.50 -2.47 7.05
N SER A 312 12.27 -1.29 7.65
CA SER A 312 11.87 -0.09 6.90
C SER A 312 12.87 0.28 5.81
N LYS A 313 14.18 0.09 6.04
CA LYS A 313 15.20 0.32 5.01
C LYS A 313 15.09 -0.63 3.84
N GLN A 314 14.84 -1.91 4.11
CA GLN A 314 14.67 -2.93 3.06
C GLN A 314 13.38 -2.69 2.26
N LEU A 315 12.35 -2.15 2.90
CA LEU A 315 11.07 -1.87 2.28
C LEU A 315 11.04 -0.53 1.51
N ALA A 316 11.83 0.47 1.93
CA ALA A 316 11.85 1.81 1.32
C ALA A 316 12.06 1.84 -0.21
N PRO A 317 12.91 0.99 -0.84
CA PRO A 317 13.01 0.90 -2.29
C PRO A 317 11.67 0.61 -2.99
N SER A 318 10.75 -0.11 -2.33
CA SER A 318 9.42 -0.37 -2.88
C SER A 318 8.63 0.92 -3.10
N LEU A 319 8.80 1.93 -2.22
CA LEU A 319 8.18 3.24 -2.42
C LEU A 319 8.73 3.97 -3.66
N ALA A 320 10.00 3.77 -4.00
CA ALA A 320 10.58 4.34 -5.21
C ALA A 320 9.98 3.70 -6.45
N THR A 321 9.96 2.37 -6.49
CA THR A 321 9.37 1.62 -7.59
C THR A 321 7.90 1.98 -7.81
N ILE A 322 7.11 2.15 -6.75
CA ILE A 322 5.68 2.47 -6.91
C ILE A 322 5.44 3.91 -7.34
N ALA A 323 6.27 4.86 -6.87
CA ALA A 323 6.19 6.25 -7.31
C ALA A 323 6.47 6.36 -8.82
N GLU A 324 7.43 5.57 -9.31
CA GLU A 324 7.81 5.50 -10.73
C GLU A 324 6.72 4.84 -11.57
N ILE A 325 6.25 3.65 -11.17
CA ILE A 325 5.16 2.94 -11.85
C ILE A 325 3.95 3.86 -11.94
N LEU A 326 3.47 4.37 -10.79
CA LEU A 326 2.25 5.19 -10.74
C LEU A 326 2.43 6.61 -11.31
N LYS A 327 3.66 7.00 -11.67
CA LYS A 327 4.04 8.36 -12.10
C LYS A 327 3.51 9.43 -11.13
N SER A 328 3.55 9.15 -9.83
CA SER A 328 2.98 10.02 -8.81
C SER A 328 4.04 10.97 -8.24
N LYS A 329 3.81 12.27 -8.45
CA LYS A 329 4.63 13.33 -7.84
C LYS A 329 4.49 13.34 -6.31
N GLU A 330 3.31 13.01 -5.78
CA GLU A 330 3.05 12.94 -4.34
C GLU A 330 3.87 11.80 -3.70
N LEU A 331 3.83 10.61 -4.29
CA LEU A 331 4.63 9.48 -3.83
C LEU A 331 6.14 9.74 -3.96
N GLY A 332 6.56 10.50 -4.98
CA GLY A 332 7.94 10.98 -5.10
C GLY A 332 8.38 11.84 -3.90
N ARG A 333 7.55 12.79 -3.48
CA ARG A 333 7.82 13.60 -2.28
C ARG A 333 7.82 12.77 -1.00
N ILE A 334 6.88 11.84 -0.87
CA ILE A 334 6.78 10.92 0.27
C ILE A 334 8.05 10.05 0.36
N ARG A 335 8.55 9.53 -0.76
CA ARG A 335 9.82 8.80 -0.84
C ARG A 335 10.97 9.64 -0.32
N GLU A 336 11.13 10.86 -0.81
CA GLU A 336 12.21 11.77 -0.38
C GLU A 336 12.15 12.10 1.11
N TYR A 337 10.95 12.32 1.62
CA TYR A 337 10.71 12.47 3.05
C TYR A 337 11.19 11.25 3.83
N TYR A 338 10.80 10.04 3.43
CA TYR A 338 11.19 8.84 4.16
C TYR A 338 12.67 8.50 4.08
N SER A 339 13.33 8.78 2.95
CA SER A 339 14.80 8.68 2.87
C SER A 339 15.48 9.55 3.93
N LYS A 340 14.96 10.76 4.18
CA LYS A 340 15.47 11.65 5.24
C LYS A 340 15.10 11.13 6.64
N ILE A 341 13.87 10.67 6.83
CA ILE A 341 13.40 10.15 8.13
C ILE A 341 14.19 8.92 8.57
N ILE A 342 14.49 8.00 7.66
CA ILE A 342 15.34 6.84 7.95
C ILE A 342 16.71 7.29 8.47
N SER A 343 17.34 8.26 7.80
CA SER A 343 18.64 8.79 8.22
C SER A 343 18.57 9.51 9.58
N ILE A 344 17.49 10.26 9.83
CA ILE A 344 17.24 10.88 11.14
C ILE A 344 17.12 9.79 12.21
N ARG A 345 16.37 8.72 11.96
CA ARG A 345 16.21 7.62 12.92
C ARG A 345 17.52 6.89 13.18
N GLU A 346 18.32 6.59 12.16
CA GLU A 346 19.66 6.01 12.34
C GLU A 346 20.52 6.85 13.28
N LYS A 347 20.46 8.18 13.13
CA LYS A 347 21.25 9.11 13.95
C LYS A 347 20.73 9.22 15.38
N TYR A 348 19.41 9.27 15.57
CA TYR A 348 18.81 9.64 16.86
C TYR A 348 18.36 8.46 17.70
N LEU A 349 18.00 7.32 17.10
CA LEU A 349 17.49 6.15 17.83
C LEU A 349 18.52 5.69 18.88
N LYS A 350 19.79 5.54 18.47
CA LYS A 350 20.88 5.22 19.40
C LYS A 350 21.13 6.29 20.44
N ARG A 351 21.12 7.57 20.04
CA ARG A 351 21.36 8.67 20.98
C ARG A 351 20.28 8.76 22.06
N ILE A 352 19.02 8.51 21.69
CA ILE A 352 17.89 8.52 22.64
C ILE A 352 18.01 7.32 23.59
N TYR A 353 18.33 6.13 23.07
CA TYR A 353 18.55 4.95 23.90
C TYR A 353 19.71 5.14 24.89
N ASP A 354 20.85 5.66 24.41
CA ASP A 354 22.03 5.93 25.24
C ASP A 354 21.72 7.01 26.30
N ALA A 355 20.96 8.06 25.94
CA ALA A 355 20.52 9.08 26.88
C ALA A 355 19.62 8.50 27.98
N LEU A 356 18.69 7.59 27.62
CA LEU A 356 17.85 6.88 28.59
C LEU A 356 18.68 5.95 29.49
N ALA A 357 19.69 5.26 28.95
CA ALA A 357 20.56 4.39 29.72
C ALA A 357 21.42 5.18 30.72
N LEU A 358 21.98 6.32 30.31
CA LEU A 358 22.69 7.24 31.19
C LEU A 358 21.77 7.76 32.31
N LEU A 359 20.58 8.21 31.93
CA LEU A 359 19.57 8.70 32.87
C LEU A 359 19.17 7.61 33.88
N GLN A 360 19.00 6.36 33.44
CA GLN A 360 18.72 5.23 34.33
C GLN A 360 19.85 5.02 35.34
N GLY A 361 21.11 5.04 34.88
CA GLY A 361 22.28 4.89 35.76
C GLY A 361 22.35 5.97 36.84
N GLU A 362 22.07 7.23 36.48
CA GLU A 362 22.01 8.33 37.46
C GLU A 362 20.80 8.19 38.41
N THR A 363 19.67 7.70 37.92
CA THR A 363 18.46 7.46 38.73
C THR A 363 18.70 6.35 39.77
N VAL A 364 19.36 5.26 39.41
CA VAL A 364 19.74 4.16 40.33
C VAL A 364 20.70 4.66 41.41
N LYS A 365 21.70 5.48 41.05
CA LYS A 365 22.62 6.06 42.05
C LYS A 365 21.89 6.96 43.05
N ALA A 366 20.86 7.68 42.60
CA ALA A 366 20.04 8.52 43.44
C ALA A 366 19.09 7.73 44.36
N SER A 367 18.61 6.55 43.94
CA SER A 367 17.71 5.70 44.76
C SER A 367 18.45 4.93 45.86
N VAL A 368 19.62 4.35 45.56
CA VAL A 368 20.40 3.54 46.51
C VAL A 368 20.86 4.33 47.74
N LYS A 369 21.01 5.66 47.64
CA LYS A 369 21.40 6.53 48.78
C LYS A 369 20.23 7.07 49.61
N LYS A 370 18.98 6.80 49.21
CA LYS A 370 17.77 7.13 50.00
C LYS A 370 17.43 6.05 51.02
N GLN A 371 17.91 4.81 50.79
CA GLN A 371 17.96 3.73 51.78
C GLN A 371 19.21 3.90 52.64
#